data_AF-A0A016WPV8-F1
#
_entry.id   AF-A0A016WPV8-F1
#
_cell.length_a   1.000
_cell.length_b   1.000
_cell.length_c   1.000
_cell.angle_alpha   90.00
_cell.angle_beta   90.00
_cell.angle_gamma   90.00
#
_symmetry.space_group_name_H-M   'P 1'
#
loop_
_entity.id
_entity.type
_entity.pdbx_description
1 polymer ?
#
loop_
_entity_poly.entity_id
_entity_poly.type
_entity_poly.pdbx_seq_one_letter_code
_entity_poly.pdbx_strand_id
1 'polypeptide(L)'
;MPISLIARASCPNPGLTDGIREIFLDMHNRLRRVIRPALQEDRRNEMETSVSPHQLRPCISLYRYDCNAESYAQQHVNTCDGRNQPQSGHPGYKENINVLARQSDFAGAAQWAMASWWGQLASFGMRTDMLFTQAIRSRTTNSVRKFTKVVFSIVLGGNFH
;
A
#
# COMPACT_ATOMS: atom_id res chain seq x y z
N MET A 1 -8.20 13.99 -28.23
CA MET A 1 -8.42 13.98 -26.76
C MET A 1 -7.06 14.17 -26.09
N PRO A 2 -6.89 15.11 -25.14
CA PRO A 2 -5.58 15.32 -24.56
C PRO A 2 -5.24 14.13 -23.67
N ILE A 3 -4.05 13.57 -23.88
CA ILE A 3 -3.43 12.60 -22.99
C ILE A 3 -3.30 13.31 -21.64
N SER A 4 -4.06 12.86 -20.64
CA SER A 4 -3.85 13.29 -19.27
C SER A 4 -2.43 12.86 -18.90
N LEU A 5 -1.51 13.82 -18.83
CA LEU A 5 -0.17 13.62 -18.29
C LEU A 5 -0.33 13.21 -16.83
N ILE A 6 -0.33 11.90 -16.59
CA ILE A 6 -0.06 11.38 -15.25
C ILE A 6 1.35 11.88 -14.95
N ALA A 7 1.47 12.76 -13.95
CA ALA A 7 2.77 13.24 -13.50
C ALA A 7 3.61 12.01 -13.14
N ARG A 8 4.75 11.87 -13.81
CA ARG A 8 5.69 10.77 -13.57
C ARG A 8 6.09 10.73 -12.10
N ALA A 9 6.19 9.53 -11.55
CA ALA A 9 6.74 9.29 -10.24
C ALA A 9 8.26 9.58 -10.27
N SER A 10 8.65 10.79 -9.85
CA SER A 10 10.04 11.25 -9.89
C SER A 10 10.41 12.00 -8.62
N CYS A 11 11.59 11.69 -8.06
CA CYS A 11 12.12 12.30 -6.85
C CYS A 11 13.62 12.56 -6.97
N PRO A 12 14.18 13.55 -6.24
CA PRO A 12 15.61 13.87 -6.30
C PRO A 12 16.55 12.77 -5.78
N ASN A 13 16.03 11.81 -4.99
CA ASN A 13 16.83 10.75 -4.40
C ASN A 13 17.38 9.80 -5.49
N PRO A 14 18.70 9.64 -5.63
CA PRO A 14 19.28 8.79 -6.66
C PRO A 14 19.22 7.28 -6.32
N GLY A 15 18.88 6.93 -5.07
CA GLY A 15 18.84 5.53 -4.61
C GLY A 15 17.71 4.69 -5.22
N LEU A 16 16.71 5.34 -5.83
CA LEU A 16 15.61 4.69 -6.53
C LEU A 16 15.42 5.35 -7.90
N THR A 17 15.30 4.54 -8.96
CA THR A 17 15.06 5.08 -10.31
C THR A 17 13.58 5.34 -10.54
N ASP A 18 13.26 6.29 -11.43
CA ASP A 18 11.87 6.58 -11.82
C ASP A 18 11.11 5.32 -12.28
N GLY A 19 11.78 4.39 -12.96
CA GLY A 19 11.16 3.12 -13.36
C GLY A 19 10.65 2.30 -12.17
N ILE A 20 11.40 2.24 -11.06
CA ILE A 20 10.97 1.53 -9.86
C ILE A 20 9.87 2.30 -9.11
N ARG A 21 9.94 3.64 -9.10
CA ARG A 21 8.89 4.49 -8.54
C ARG A 21 7.54 4.23 -9.22
N GLU A 22 7.55 4.15 -10.55
CA GLU A 22 6.36 3.85 -11.35
C GLU A 22 5.81 2.46 -11.06
N ILE A 23 6.66 1.42 -10.94
CA ILE A 23 6.20 0.08 -10.55
C ILE A 23 5.39 0.14 -9.26
N PHE A 24 5.91 0.79 -8.23
CA PHE A 24 5.20 0.92 -6.97
C PHE A 24 3.91 1.72 -7.11
N LEU A 25 3.94 2.88 -7.77
CA LEU A 25 2.76 3.73 -7.95
C LEU A 25 1.65 3.03 -8.74
N ASP A 26 2.01 2.44 -9.88
CA ASP A 26 1.09 1.78 -10.78
C ASP A 26 0.48 0.54 -10.16
N MET A 27 1.27 -0.29 -9.48
CA MET A 27 0.73 -1.47 -8.80
C MET A 27 -0.25 -1.07 -7.69
N HIS A 28 0.05 -0.05 -6.88
CA HIS A 28 -0.92 0.46 -5.89
C HIS A 28 -2.20 0.92 -6.58
N ASN A 29 -2.08 1.80 -7.56
CA ASN A 29 -3.24 2.41 -8.22
C ASN A 29 -4.08 1.38 -8.99
N ARG A 30 -3.45 0.39 -9.62
CA ARG A 30 -4.14 -0.73 -10.27
C ARG A 30 -4.95 -1.53 -9.26
N LEU A 31 -4.34 -1.92 -8.15
CA LEU A 31 -4.99 -2.75 -7.13
C LEU A 31 -6.13 -1.98 -6.41
N ARG A 32 -5.93 -0.69 -6.14
CA ARG A 32 -6.99 0.21 -5.63
C ARG A 32 -8.17 0.32 -6.59
N ARG A 33 -7.92 0.39 -7.90
CA ARG A 33 -9.00 0.39 -8.91
C ARG A 33 -9.79 -0.92 -8.92
N VAL A 34 -9.11 -2.05 -8.72
CA VAL A 34 -9.74 -3.39 -8.66
C VAL A 34 -10.67 -3.51 -7.46
N ILE A 35 -10.27 -3.00 -6.28
CA ILE A 35 -11.04 -3.19 -5.05
C ILE A 35 -12.14 -2.15 -4.83
N ARG A 36 -12.01 -0.98 -5.46
CA ARG A 36 -12.94 0.13 -5.31
C ARG A 36 -14.42 -0.26 -5.54
N PRO A 37 -14.80 -1.09 -6.54
CA PRO A 37 -16.19 -1.51 -6.71
C PRO A 37 -16.70 -2.38 -5.56
N ALA A 38 -15.90 -3.32 -5.05
CA ALA A 38 -16.29 -4.17 -3.91
C ALA A 38 -16.63 -3.31 -2.68
N LEU A 39 -15.78 -2.32 -2.38
CA LEU A 39 -16.00 -1.37 -1.29
C LEU A 39 -17.20 -0.43 -1.50
N GLN A 40 -17.73 -0.34 -2.72
CA GLN A 40 -18.95 0.41 -3.02
C GLN A 40 -20.19 -0.48 -2.92
N GLU A 41 -20.06 -1.78 -3.22
CA GLU A 41 -21.15 -2.75 -3.19
C GLU A 41 -21.58 -3.11 -1.77
N ASP A 42 -20.63 -3.40 -0.88
CA ASP A 42 -20.95 -3.69 0.53
C ASP A 42 -21.77 -2.55 1.17
N ARG A 43 -21.53 -1.31 0.72
CA ARG A 43 -22.31 -0.15 1.17
C ARG A 43 -23.74 -0.12 0.67
N ARG A 44 -24.03 -0.63 -0.54
CA ARG A 44 -25.43 -0.70 -1.03
C ARG A 44 -26.27 -1.60 -0.13
N ASN A 45 -25.66 -2.66 0.40
CA ASN A 45 -26.31 -3.60 1.31
C ASN A 45 -26.42 -3.05 2.75
N GLU A 46 -25.50 -2.18 3.19
CA GLU A 46 -25.58 -1.51 4.52
C GLU A 46 -26.57 -0.33 4.54
N MET A 47 -26.75 0.37 3.40
CA MET A 47 -27.64 1.53 3.25
C MET A 47 -29.13 1.15 3.11
N GLU A 48 -29.56 -0.03 3.57
CA GLU A 48 -30.97 -0.27 3.93
C GLU A 48 -31.30 0.23 5.35
N THR A 49 -30.31 0.67 6.13
CA THR A 49 -30.52 1.26 7.46
C THR A 49 -30.14 2.74 7.49
N SER A 50 -31.05 3.53 8.05
CA SER A 50 -31.17 5.00 8.10
C SER A 50 -29.96 5.79 8.67
N VAL A 51 -28.81 5.81 8.00
CA VAL A 51 -27.66 6.65 8.40
C VAL A 51 -27.30 7.67 7.32
N SER A 52 -27.06 8.92 7.75
CA SER A 52 -26.81 10.09 6.89
C SER A 52 -25.69 9.87 5.85
N PRO A 53 -25.89 10.17 4.54
CA PRO A 53 -25.00 9.74 3.44
C PRO A 53 -23.58 10.36 3.40
N HIS A 54 -23.24 11.28 4.31
CA HIS A 54 -22.09 12.16 4.18
C HIS A 54 -20.90 11.87 5.11
N GLN A 55 -21.02 11.00 6.13
CA GLN A 55 -19.97 10.86 7.16
C GLN A 55 -19.13 9.57 7.13
N LEU A 56 -19.45 8.58 6.29
CA LEU A 56 -18.78 7.26 6.33
C LEU A 56 -18.35 6.76 4.95
N ARG A 57 -17.75 7.63 4.13
CA ARG A 57 -17.22 7.25 2.81
C ARG A 57 -15.69 7.08 2.86
N PRO A 58 -15.14 5.86 2.86
CA PRO A 58 -13.79 5.67 2.34
C PRO A 58 -13.86 5.79 0.82
N CYS A 59 -13.81 7.02 0.30
CA CYS A 59 -13.47 7.24 -1.11
C CYS A 59 -12.00 6.84 -1.30
N ILE A 60 -11.75 5.67 -1.89
CA ILE A 60 -10.39 5.29 -2.29
C ILE A 60 -9.95 6.19 -3.45
N SER A 61 -9.18 7.22 -3.13
CA SER A 61 -8.47 8.05 -4.09
C SER A 61 -7.26 7.32 -4.64
N LEU A 62 -6.86 7.62 -5.87
CA LEU A 62 -5.58 7.14 -6.40
C LEU A 62 -4.43 7.87 -5.73
N TYR A 63 -3.33 7.16 -5.53
CA TYR A 63 -2.11 7.74 -5.01
C TYR A 63 -1.38 8.56 -6.07
N ARG A 64 -0.68 9.57 -5.55
CA ARG A 64 0.41 10.26 -6.22
C ARG A 64 1.69 9.88 -5.49
N TYR A 65 2.80 9.85 -6.23
CA TYR A 65 4.08 9.57 -5.62
C TYR A 65 4.49 10.70 -4.67
N ASP A 66 5.04 10.37 -3.51
CA ASP A 66 5.46 11.33 -2.49
C ASP A 66 6.93 11.08 -2.12
N CYS A 67 7.78 12.06 -2.42
CA CYS A 67 9.22 11.97 -2.20
C CYS A 67 9.60 11.98 -0.72
N ASN A 68 8.77 12.52 0.17
CA ASN A 68 9.02 12.43 1.61
C ASN A 68 8.82 10.99 2.09
N ALA A 69 7.75 10.33 1.62
CA ALA A 69 7.51 8.92 1.92
C ALA A 69 8.66 8.03 1.40
N GLU A 70 9.16 8.30 0.19
CA GLU A 70 10.33 7.60 -0.35
C GLU A 70 11.57 7.84 0.51
N SER A 71 11.83 9.09 0.93
CA SER A 71 12.99 9.41 1.75
C SER A 71 12.99 8.62 3.07
N TYR A 72 11.85 8.54 3.76
CA TYR A 72 11.72 7.74 4.97
C TYR A 72 11.90 6.23 4.71
N ALA A 73 11.33 5.72 3.61
CA ALA A 73 11.54 4.33 3.21
C ALA A 73 13.01 4.02 2.91
N GLN A 74 13.69 4.90 2.18
CA GLN A 74 15.09 4.73 1.79
C GLN A 74 16.01 4.77 3.01
N GLN A 75 15.79 5.72 3.92
CA GLN A 75 16.53 5.81 5.18
C GLN A 75 16.41 4.53 5.98
N HIS A 76 15.22 3.94 6.03
CA HIS A 76 14.99 2.71 6.76
C HIS A 76 15.58 1.48 6.06
N VAL A 77 15.42 1.35 4.74
CA VAL A 77 16.04 0.26 3.96
C VAL A 77 17.56 0.21 4.15
N ASN A 78 18.21 1.38 4.27
CA ASN A 78 19.64 1.46 4.49
C ASN A 78 20.11 0.90 5.85
N THR A 79 19.21 0.65 6.81
CA THR A 79 19.57 -0.01 8.09
C THR A 79 19.68 -1.53 7.95
N CYS A 80 19.06 -2.11 6.91
CA CYS A 80 19.06 -3.53 6.60
C CYS A 80 18.53 -4.44 7.74
N ASP A 81 17.76 -3.91 8.69
CA ASP A 81 17.37 -4.66 9.89
C ASP A 81 16.15 -5.59 9.71
N GLY A 82 15.36 -5.38 8.64
CA GLY A 82 14.17 -6.16 8.29
C GLY A 82 13.00 -6.02 9.27
N ARG A 83 13.03 -5.03 10.17
CA ARG A 83 12.03 -4.77 11.22
C ARG A 83 11.23 -3.53 10.89
N ASN A 84 10.04 -3.35 11.47
CA ASN A 84 9.26 -2.12 11.25
C ASN A 84 9.93 -0.94 11.98
N GLN A 85 9.98 0.22 11.32
CA GLN A 85 10.44 1.45 11.97
C GLN A 85 9.41 1.94 13.01
N PRO A 86 9.86 2.64 14.06
CA PRO A 86 8.96 3.36 14.95
C PRO A 86 8.23 4.47 14.19
N GLN A 87 7.02 4.83 14.63
CA GLN A 87 6.19 5.85 13.97
C GLN A 87 6.87 7.22 13.86
N SER A 88 7.83 7.52 14.74
CA SER A 88 8.66 8.73 14.69
C SER A 88 9.62 8.76 13.50
N GLY A 89 10.00 7.61 12.93
CA GLY A 89 10.86 7.52 11.75
C GLY A 89 10.16 7.82 10.43
N HIS A 90 8.83 7.82 10.42
CA HIS A 90 8.00 8.07 9.24
C HIS A 90 6.69 8.80 9.61
N PRO A 91 6.79 10.03 10.18
CA PRO A 91 5.65 10.74 10.74
C PRO A 91 4.58 11.01 9.67
N GLY A 92 3.33 10.67 9.97
CA GLY A 92 2.20 10.83 9.05
C GLY A 92 2.04 9.71 8.02
N TYR A 93 2.99 8.79 7.93
CA TYR A 93 2.96 7.70 6.97
C TYR A 93 2.91 6.32 7.64
N LYS A 94 2.62 5.26 6.87
CA LYS A 94 2.57 3.87 7.37
C LYS A 94 3.37 2.94 6.49
N GLU A 95 4.07 2.01 7.11
CA GLU A 95 5.06 1.18 6.42
C GLU A 95 4.59 -0.25 6.11
N ASN A 96 5.00 -0.72 4.93
CA ASN A 96 5.16 -2.13 4.61
C ASN A 96 6.62 -2.46 4.33
N ILE A 97 7.08 -3.59 4.86
CA ILE A 97 8.40 -4.17 4.59
C ILE A 97 8.29 -5.47 3.82
N ASN A 98 9.21 -5.67 2.88
CA ASN A 98 9.50 -6.95 2.28
C ASN A 98 11.01 -7.25 2.37
N VAL A 99 11.34 -8.50 2.67
CA VAL A 99 12.70 -9.03 2.62
C VAL A 99 12.67 -10.22 1.68
N LEU A 100 13.45 -10.15 0.62
CA LEU A 100 13.55 -11.20 -0.39
C LEU A 100 14.83 -11.99 -0.18
N ALA A 101 14.74 -13.22 0.31
CA ALA A 101 15.90 -14.09 0.57
C ALA A 101 16.41 -14.82 -0.70
N ARG A 102 16.42 -14.13 -1.85
CA ARG A 102 16.95 -14.64 -3.12
C ARG A 102 17.36 -13.47 -4.02
N GLN A 103 18.28 -13.73 -4.94
CA GLN A 103 18.70 -12.74 -5.92
C GLN A 103 17.54 -12.28 -6.80
N SER A 104 17.49 -10.98 -7.04
CA SER A 104 16.54 -10.31 -7.93
C SER A 104 17.14 -8.97 -8.34
N ASP A 105 16.72 -8.44 -9.48
CA ASP A 105 16.87 -7.02 -9.76
C ASP A 105 15.85 -6.21 -8.93
N PHE A 106 16.05 -4.89 -8.87
CA PHE A 106 15.16 -3.99 -8.13
C PHE A 106 13.71 -4.03 -8.64
N ALA A 107 13.52 -4.21 -9.95
CA ALA A 107 12.19 -4.25 -10.56
C ALA A 107 11.43 -5.51 -10.13
N GLY A 108 12.05 -6.69 -10.24
CA GLY A 108 11.49 -7.95 -9.79
C GLY A 108 11.23 -7.96 -8.28
N ALA A 109 12.10 -7.34 -7.49
CA ALA A 109 11.94 -7.27 -6.05
C ALA A 109 10.79 -6.33 -5.64
N ALA A 110 10.62 -5.19 -6.33
CA ALA A 110 9.48 -4.30 -6.14
C ALA A 110 8.15 -4.98 -6.52
N GLN A 111 8.11 -5.68 -7.65
CA GLN A 111 6.94 -6.46 -8.08
C GLN A 111 6.61 -7.58 -7.08
N TRP A 112 7.64 -8.29 -6.61
CA TRP A 112 7.47 -9.34 -5.60
C TRP A 112 6.92 -8.78 -4.28
N ALA A 113 7.46 -7.66 -3.82
CA ALA A 113 6.99 -7.01 -2.59
C ALA A 113 5.50 -6.67 -2.70
N MET A 114 5.09 -6.04 -3.80
CA MET A 114 3.69 -5.70 -4.07
C MET A 114 2.79 -6.92 -4.15
N ALA A 115 3.21 -7.97 -4.87
CA ALA A 115 2.46 -9.22 -4.97
C ALA A 115 2.31 -9.90 -3.60
N SER A 116 3.37 -9.92 -2.79
CA SER A 116 3.36 -10.49 -1.44
C SER A 116 2.43 -9.74 -0.49
N TRP A 117 2.47 -8.40 -0.50
CA TRP A 117 1.61 -7.59 0.34
C TRP A 117 0.14 -7.71 -0.07
N TRP A 118 -0.15 -7.67 -1.37
CA TRP A 118 -1.50 -7.84 -1.89
C TRP A 118 -2.05 -9.25 -1.63
N GLY A 119 -1.21 -10.27 -1.82
CA GLY A 119 -1.57 -11.69 -1.67
C GLY A 119 -2.08 -12.06 -0.28
N GLN A 120 -1.82 -11.25 0.76
CA GLN A 120 -2.40 -11.46 2.08
C GLN A 120 -3.93 -11.53 2.07
N LEU A 121 -4.60 -10.75 1.21
CA LEU A 121 -6.06 -10.83 1.08
C LEU A 121 -6.50 -12.21 0.59
N ALA A 122 -5.85 -12.73 -0.45
CA ALA A 122 -6.17 -14.02 -1.03
C ALA A 122 -5.84 -15.18 -0.07
N SER A 123 -4.72 -15.11 0.65
CA SER A 123 -4.27 -16.18 1.52
C SER A 123 -5.00 -16.23 2.87
N PHE A 124 -5.35 -15.07 3.43
CA PHE A 124 -5.84 -14.99 4.82
C PHE A 124 -7.28 -14.52 4.93
N GLY A 125 -7.84 -13.97 3.86
CA GLY A 125 -9.19 -13.43 3.82
C GLY A 125 -9.37 -12.19 4.70
N MET A 126 -10.34 -11.38 4.31
CA MET A 126 -10.94 -10.37 5.17
C MET A 126 -12.44 -10.56 5.21
N ARG A 127 -13.07 -9.84 6.14
CA ARG A 127 -14.53 -9.70 6.17
C ARG A 127 -15.02 -9.15 4.83
N THR A 128 -16.22 -9.55 4.42
CA THR A 128 -16.83 -9.08 3.17
C THR A 128 -17.04 -7.58 3.17
N ASP A 129 -17.41 -6.98 4.32
CA ASP A 129 -17.52 -5.52 4.50
C ASP A 129 -16.17 -4.74 4.43
N MET A 130 -15.05 -5.47 4.29
CA MET A 130 -13.69 -4.93 4.17
C MET A 130 -13.28 -3.98 5.31
N LEU A 131 -13.93 -4.04 6.47
CA LEU A 131 -13.64 -3.18 7.61
C LEU A 131 -12.37 -3.61 8.35
N PHE A 132 -11.43 -2.68 8.50
CA PHE A 132 -10.22 -2.89 9.29
C PHE A 132 -10.47 -2.62 10.78
N THR A 133 -11.05 -3.60 11.46
CA THR A 133 -11.40 -3.50 12.89
C THR A 133 -10.20 -3.73 13.81
N GLN A 134 -10.37 -3.42 15.11
CA GLN A 134 -9.35 -3.74 16.12
C GLN A 134 -9.05 -5.24 16.20
N ALA A 135 -10.03 -6.11 15.97
CA ALA A 135 -9.82 -7.56 15.92
C ALA A 135 -8.94 -7.97 14.73
N ILE A 136 -9.12 -7.35 13.55
CA ILE A 136 -8.21 -7.54 12.41
C ILE A 136 -6.82 -6.98 12.74
N ARG A 137 -6.77 -5.81 13.39
CA ARG A 137 -5.52 -5.19 13.80
C ARG A 137 -4.75 -6.09 14.77
N SER A 138 -5.37 -6.71 15.77
CA SER A 138 -4.68 -7.49 16.81
C SER A 138 -4.23 -8.89 16.38
N ARG A 139 -4.60 -9.37 15.18
CA ARG A 139 -4.16 -10.66 14.65
C ARG A 139 -2.63 -10.81 14.68
N THR A 140 -2.16 -11.87 15.35
CA THR A 140 -0.75 -12.26 15.39
C THR A 140 -0.39 -13.25 14.27
N THR A 141 -1.35 -14.04 13.79
CA THR A 141 -1.26 -14.91 12.62
C THR A 141 -2.22 -14.46 11.52
N ASN A 142 -2.02 -14.88 10.27
CA ASN A 142 -2.91 -14.57 9.14
C ASN A 142 -3.23 -13.06 9.02
N SER A 143 -2.17 -12.25 9.19
CA SER A 143 -2.28 -10.80 9.24
C SER A 143 -2.43 -10.22 7.83
N VAL A 144 -3.46 -9.39 7.65
CA VAL A 144 -3.76 -8.66 6.41
C VAL A 144 -3.29 -7.20 6.45
N ARG A 145 -2.47 -6.85 7.45
CA ARG A 145 -2.00 -5.47 7.69
C ARG A 145 -1.17 -4.89 6.55
N LYS A 146 -0.54 -5.70 5.69
CA LYS A 146 0.23 -5.18 4.55
C LYS A 146 -0.67 -4.92 3.37
N PHE A 147 -1.59 -5.84 3.09
CA PHE A 147 -2.67 -5.65 2.13
C PHE A 147 -3.46 -4.36 2.44
N THR A 148 -3.89 -4.15 3.69
CA THR A 148 -4.67 -2.96 4.02
C THR A 148 -3.90 -1.67 3.81
N LYS A 149 -2.57 -1.67 3.99
CA LYS A 149 -1.76 -0.49 3.64
C LYS A 149 -1.67 -0.27 2.14
N VAL A 150 -1.56 -1.29 1.30
CA VAL A 150 -1.64 -1.11 -0.17
C VAL A 150 -2.94 -0.40 -0.58
N VAL A 151 -4.03 -0.66 0.15
CA VAL A 151 -5.37 -0.10 -0.09
C VAL A 151 -5.66 1.18 0.68
N PHE A 152 -4.91 1.53 1.74
CA PHE A 152 -5.30 2.65 2.63
C PHE A 152 -4.13 3.49 3.18
N SER A 153 -2.85 3.16 2.91
CA SER A 153 -1.70 3.96 3.36
C SER A 153 -0.51 4.00 2.38
N ILE A 154 0.41 4.96 2.57
CA ILE A 154 1.65 5.12 1.80
C ILE A 154 2.85 4.98 2.75
N VAL A 155 3.75 4.00 2.49
CA VAL A 155 5.24 3.94 2.59
C VAL A 155 5.64 2.51 2.21
N LEU A 156 6.64 2.37 1.33
CA LEU A 156 7.11 1.09 0.81
C LEU A 156 8.59 0.95 1.11
N GLY A 157 8.95 0.13 2.08
CA GLY A 157 10.33 -0.26 2.35
C GLY A 157 10.59 -1.68 1.82
N GLY A 158 11.69 -1.88 1.10
CA GLY A 158 12.15 -3.20 0.68
C GLY A 158 13.65 -3.32 0.88
N ASN A 159 14.10 -4.30 1.66
CA ASN A 159 15.53 -4.59 1.77
C ASN A 159 15.94 -5.42 0.55
N PHE A 160 16.88 -4.90 -0.23
CA PHE A 160 17.44 -5.54 -1.41
C PHE A 160 18.94 -5.76 -1.18
N HIS A 161 19.34 -7.02 -1.02
CA HIS A 161 20.73 -7.47 -0.96
C HIS A 161 20.90 -8.65 -1.91
#